data_AF-A0A849RH42-F1
#
_entry.id   AF-A0A849RH42-F1
#
_cell.length_a   1.000
_cell.length_b   1.000
_cell.length_c   1.000
_cell.angle_alpha   90.00
_cell.angle_beta   90.00
_cell.angle_gamma   90.00
#
_symmetry.space_group_name_H-M   'P 1'
#
loop_
_entity.id
_entity.type
_entity.pdbx_description
1 polymer ?
#
loop_
_entity_poly.entity_id
_entity_poly.type
_entity_poly.pdbx_seq_one_letter_code
_entity_poly.pdbx_strand_id
1 'polypeptide(L)'
;MNRTQILHRALAAGNIAVVLTGLGLEGKKGITLNVILMFFLLLIFRIKFWVDDEQYFQDVESGKLPGGTPHVIGLVIGVFSWLVWYLAGFFIKDIALSSLLMAIVMGLSFLWIVATMVSRGAYAEQVPWLFFNAFYILGFLLLFFQDRSWNPFVERREAFTTVVLCGLGVVFLFDLVVTRLLEQRRAT
;
A
#
# COMPACT_ATOMS: atom_id res chain seq x y z
N MET A 1 18.06 -11.44 -14.25
CA MET A 1 17.29 -10.41 -13.52
C MET A 1 17.22 -9.19 -14.40
N ASN A 2 16.02 -8.79 -14.82
CA ASN A 2 15.83 -7.65 -15.72
C ASN A 2 16.11 -6.32 -14.98
N ARG A 3 16.45 -5.25 -15.69
CA ARG A 3 16.75 -3.91 -15.12
C ARG A 3 15.60 -3.40 -14.25
N THR A 4 14.36 -3.69 -14.63
CA THR A 4 13.14 -3.32 -13.87
C THR A 4 13.07 -4.00 -12.51
N GLN A 5 13.47 -5.27 -12.41
CA GLN A 5 13.52 -6.00 -11.14
C GLN A 5 14.60 -5.45 -10.20
N ILE A 6 15.76 -5.06 -10.74
CA ILE A 6 16.83 -4.40 -9.97
C ILE A 6 16.32 -3.07 -9.40
N LEU A 7 15.70 -2.24 -10.25
CA LEU A 7 15.14 -0.95 -9.84
C LEU A 7 14.08 -1.13 -8.74
N HIS A 8 13.16 -2.06 -8.93
CA HIS A 8 12.10 -2.36 -7.98
C HIS A 8 12.67 -2.79 -6.61
N ARG A 9 13.65 -3.70 -6.58
CA ARG A 9 14.30 -4.12 -5.33
C ARG A 9 15.06 -2.99 -4.64
N ALA A 10 15.77 -2.15 -5.41
CA ALA A 10 16.48 -1.00 -4.88
C ALA A 10 15.51 -0.01 -4.22
N LEU A 11 14.37 0.25 -4.86
CA LEU A 11 13.34 1.14 -4.32
C LEU A 11 12.65 0.53 -3.08
N ALA A 12 12.34 -0.76 -3.09
CA ALA A 12 11.78 -1.45 -1.93
C ALA A 12 12.74 -1.42 -0.72
N ALA A 13 14.04 -1.62 -0.93
CA ALA A 13 15.03 -1.53 0.14
C ALA A 13 15.17 -0.09 0.65
N GLY A 14 15.20 0.90 -0.25
CA GLY A 14 15.25 2.29 0.14
C GLY A 14 14.00 2.75 0.89
N ASN A 15 12.83 2.24 0.52
CA ASN A 15 11.56 2.49 1.23
C ASN A 15 11.70 2.09 2.71
N ILE A 16 12.19 0.88 2.98
CA ILE A 16 12.46 0.42 4.36
C ILE A 16 13.47 1.35 5.06
N ALA A 17 14.56 1.72 4.37
CA ALA A 17 15.57 2.62 4.93
C ALA A 17 14.97 3.97 5.33
N VAL A 18 14.11 4.56 4.49
CA VAL A 18 13.49 5.85 4.76
C VAL A 18 12.46 5.80 5.88
N VAL A 19 11.73 4.69 6.04
CA VAL A 19 10.90 4.46 7.23
C VAL A 19 11.74 4.47 8.51
N LEU A 20 12.88 3.76 8.50
CA LEU A 20 13.81 3.75 9.63
C LEU A 20 14.41 5.14 9.90
N THR A 21 14.73 5.89 8.84
CA THR A 21 15.17 7.29 8.96
C THR A 21 14.08 8.17 9.56
N GLY A 22 12.83 8.05 9.11
CA GLY A 22 11.68 8.79 9.64
C GLY A 22 11.44 8.52 11.13
N LEU A 23 11.59 7.25 11.57
CA LEU A 23 11.56 6.90 12.98
C LEU A 23 12.72 7.52 13.77
N GLY A 24 13.91 7.58 13.17
CA GLY A 24 15.15 8.04 13.80
C GLY A 24 15.38 9.55 13.84
N LEU A 25 14.71 10.34 12.99
CA LEU A 25 15.02 11.76 12.71
C LEU A 25 15.07 12.66 13.98
N GLU A 26 14.25 12.35 14.98
CA GLU A 26 14.15 13.10 16.25
C GLU A 26 14.53 12.23 17.47
N GLY A 27 15.25 11.13 17.24
CA GLY A 27 15.53 10.11 18.26
C GLY A 27 14.26 9.40 18.75
N LYS A 28 14.29 8.91 20.00
CA LYS A 28 13.20 8.11 20.59
C LYS A 28 11.96 8.92 21.01
N LYS A 29 12.04 10.26 20.99
CA LYS A 29 10.88 11.12 21.29
C LYS A 29 9.82 10.95 20.19
N GLY A 30 8.55 10.93 20.59
CA GLY A 30 7.42 10.78 19.68
C GLY A 30 7.16 9.35 19.18
N ILE A 31 7.87 8.34 19.68
CA ILE A 31 7.54 6.93 19.39
C ILE A 31 6.40 6.51 20.31
N THR A 32 5.17 6.56 19.80
CA THR A 32 3.96 6.07 20.48
C THR A 32 3.58 4.67 19.98
N LEU A 33 2.63 4.01 20.65
CA LEU A 33 2.06 2.74 20.17
C LEU A 33 1.51 2.88 18.74
N ASN A 34 0.81 3.97 18.45
CA ASN A 34 0.24 4.22 17.12
C ASN A 34 1.31 4.37 16.04
N VAL A 35 2.45 5.00 16.35
CA VAL A 35 3.60 5.07 15.42
C VAL A 35 4.21 3.68 15.20
N ILE A 36 4.30 2.85 16.24
CA ILE A 36 4.80 1.47 16.12
C ILE A 36 3.85 0.62 15.26
N LEU A 37 2.54 0.73 15.48
CA LEU A 37 1.53 0.06 14.66
C LEU A 37 1.60 0.52 13.20
N MET A 38 1.72 1.82 12.96
CA MET A 38 1.91 2.39 11.61
C MET A 38 3.19 1.87 10.96
N PHE A 39 4.29 1.74 11.70
CA PHE A 39 5.55 1.17 11.21
C PHE A 39 5.36 -0.26 10.70
N PHE A 40 4.76 -1.14 11.50
CA PHE A 40 4.50 -2.50 11.07
C PHE A 40 3.53 -2.54 9.89
N LEU A 41 2.51 -1.69 9.89
CA LEU A 41 1.55 -1.60 8.80
C LEU A 41 2.23 -1.18 7.48
N LEU A 42 3.07 -0.14 7.50
CA LEU A 42 3.86 0.25 6.33
C LEU A 42 4.76 -0.90 5.87
N LEU A 43 5.46 -1.57 6.79
CA LEU A 43 6.36 -2.67 6.44
C LEU A 43 5.62 -3.82 5.74
N ILE A 44 4.47 -4.25 6.27
CA ILE A 44 3.69 -5.33 5.63
C ILE A 44 3.11 -4.91 4.29
N PHE A 45 2.66 -3.66 4.14
CA PHE A 45 2.23 -3.13 2.84
C PHE A 45 3.36 -3.09 1.83
N ARG A 46 4.59 -2.75 2.23
CA ARG A 46 5.74 -2.77 1.30
C ARG A 46 6.07 -4.17 0.84
N ILE A 47 5.98 -5.16 1.74
CA ILE A 47 6.18 -6.57 1.36
C ILE A 47 5.09 -6.99 0.36
N LYS A 48 3.82 -6.67 0.64
CA LYS A 48 2.71 -6.96 -0.29
C LYS A 48 2.92 -6.29 -1.64
N PHE A 49 3.20 -4.99 -1.66
CA PHE A 49 3.46 -4.27 -2.90
C PHE A 49 4.64 -4.83 -3.68
N TRP A 50 5.70 -5.27 -3.00
CA TRP A 50 6.78 -5.96 -3.68
C TRP A 50 6.25 -7.21 -4.38
N VAL A 51 5.55 -8.10 -3.68
CA VAL A 51 5.01 -9.32 -4.28
C VAL A 51 4.10 -9.00 -5.48
N ASP A 52 3.19 -8.05 -5.33
CA ASP A 52 2.22 -7.66 -6.36
C ASP A 52 2.93 -7.02 -7.59
N ASP A 53 3.90 -6.12 -7.36
CA ASP A 53 4.67 -5.46 -8.41
C ASP A 53 5.52 -6.47 -9.20
N GLU A 54 6.17 -7.41 -8.49
CA GLU A 54 6.97 -8.48 -9.10
C GLU A 54 6.10 -9.41 -9.95
N GLN A 55 4.91 -9.77 -9.46
CA GLN A 55 3.94 -10.57 -10.19
C GLN A 55 3.45 -9.84 -11.44
N TYR A 56 3.14 -8.54 -11.35
CA TYR A 56 2.76 -7.72 -12.50
C TYR A 56 3.84 -7.72 -13.59
N PHE A 57 5.11 -7.50 -13.21
CA PHE A 57 6.20 -7.50 -14.18
C PHE A 57 6.39 -8.87 -14.84
N GLN A 58 6.27 -9.96 -14.09
CA GLN A 58 6.30 -11.32 -14.64
C GLN A 58 5.13 -11.60 -15.60
N ASP A 59 3.93 -11.10 -15.28
CA ASP A 59 2.76 -11.25 -16.14
C ASP A 59 2.87 -10.43 -17.43
N VAL A 60 3.58 -9.29 -17.42
CA VAL A 60 3.94 -8.56 -18.65
C VAL A 60 5.00 -9.31 -19.46
N GLU A 61 6.07 -9.80 -18.82
CA GLU A 61 7.15 -10.52 -19.51
C GLU A 61 6.68 -11.85 -20.13
N SER A 62 5.73 -12.53 -19.48
CA SER A 62 5.10 -13.77 -20.00
C SER A 62 4.00 -13.52 -21.03
N GLY A 63 3.71 -12.25 -21.36
CA GLY A 63 2.70 -11.88 -22.36
C GLY A 63 1.25 -11.98 -21.90
N LYS A 64 0.99 -12.29 -20.62
CA LYS A 64 -0.37 -12.26 -20.05
C LYS A 64 -0.93 -10.83 -19.98
N LEU A 65 -0.07 -9.84 -19.73
CA LEU A 65 -0.39 -8.40 -19.75
C LEU A 65 0.21 -7.71 -20.99
N PRO A 66 -0.37 -6.59 -21.47
CA PRO A 66 0.13 -5.94 -22.68
C PRO A 66 1.47 -5.27 -22.39
N GLY A 67 2.46 -5.53 -23.24
CA GLY A 67 3.65 -4.69 -23.32
C GLY A 67 3.36 -3.32 -23.97
N GLY A 68 4.41 -2.54 -24.22
CA GLY A 68 4.31 -1.27 -24.94
C GLY A 68 3.78 -0.11 -24.08
N THR A 69 2.99 0.78 -24.67
CA THR A 69 2.53 2.02 -24.02
C THR A 69 1.80 1.80 -22.69
N PRO A 70 0.86 0.84 -22.55
CA PRO A 70 0.21 0.57 -21.26
C PRO A 70 1.23 0.16 -20.18
N HIS A 71 2.20 -0.67 -20.52
CA HIS A 71 3.25 -1.07 -19.58
C HIS A 71 4.09 0.13 -19.12
N VAL A 72 4.46 1.03 -20.01
CA VAL A 72 5.22 2.25 -19.68
C VAL A 72 4.41 3.16 -18.74
N ILE A 73 3.12 3.35 -19.02
CA ILE A 73 2.23 4.15 -18.15
C ILE A 73 2.15 3.52 -16.76
N GLY A 74 1.92 2.19 -16.69
CA GLY A 74 1.87 1.47 -15.42
C GLY A 74 3.18 1.57 -14.64
N LEU A 75 4.32 1.48 -15.32
CA LEU A 75 5.64 1.64 -14.70
C LEU A 75 5.85 3.06 -14.16
N VAL A 76 5.45 4.10 -14.89
CA VAL A 76 5.55 5.50 -14.43
C VAL A 76 4.67 5.73 -13.19
N ILE A 77 3.43 5.21 -13.21
CA ILE A 77 2.52 5.26 -12.06
C ILE A 77 3.12 4.51 -10.86
N GLY A 78 3.69 3.32 -11.09
CA GLY A 78 4.37 2.52 -10.07
C GLY A 78 5.55 3.27 -9.44
N VAL A 79 6.43 3.84 -10.26
CA VAL A 79 7.57 4.65 -9.78
C VAL A 79 7.10 5.85 -8.98
N PHE A 80 6.11 6.59 -9.46
CA PHE A 80 5.55 7.72 -8.74
C PHE A 80 4.93 7.27 -7.40
N SER A 81 4.18 6.17 -7.39
CA SER A 81 3.63 5.57 -6.18
C SER A 81 4.72 5.20 -5.17
N TRP A 82 5.81 4.59 -5.62
CA TRP A 82 6.96 4.26 -4.75
C TRP A 82 7.60 5.52 -4.14
N LEU A 83 7.70 6.62 -4.91
CA LEU A 83 8.18 7.92 -4.42
C LEU A 83 7.25 8.54 -3.37
N VAL A 84 5.93 8.47 -3.57
CA VAL A 84 4.97 8.93 -2.55
C VAL A 84 5.06 8.06 -1.30
N TRP A 85 5.29 6.76 -1.46
CA TRP A 85 5.50 5.84 -0.34
C TRP A 85 6.74 6.21 0.48
N TYR A 86 7.85 6.61 -0.17
CA TYR A 86 9.02 7.15 0.53
C TYR A 86 8.66 8.30 1.46
N LEU A 87 7.84 9.24 0.97
CA LEU A 87 7.37 10.37 1.79
C LEU A 87 6.51 9.87 2.95
N ALA A 88 5.63 8.90 2.72
CA ALA A 88 4.80 8.32 3.79
C ALA A 88 5.67 7.73 4.92
N GLY A 89 6.74 7.02 4.56
CA GLY A 89 7.70 6.46 5.50
C GLY A 89 8.55 7.53 6.21
N PHE A 90 8.96 8.58 5.50
CA PHE A 90 9.72 9.68 6.09
C PHE A 90 8.90 10.43 7.16
N PHE A 91 7.62 10.68 6.87
CA PHE A 91 6.69 11.36 7.77
C PHE A 91 5.95 10.41 8.72
N ILE A 92 6.47 9.21 8.99
CA ILE A 92 5.77 8.18 9.79
C ILE A 92 5.31 8.65 11.19
N LYS A 93 6.02 9.60 11.81
CA LYS A 93 5.63 10.18 13.11
C LYS A 93 4.41 11.10 13.01
N ASP A 94 4.15 11.68 11.85
CA ASP A 94 2.90 12.39 11.54
C ASP A 94 1.91 11.40 10.91
N ILE A 95 1.12 10.74 11.76
CA ILE A 95 0.18 9.70 11.33
C ILE A 95 -0.82 10.23 10.32
N ALA A 96 -1.29 11.47 10.46
CA ALA A 96 -2.28 12.03 9.54
C ALA A 96 -1.67 12.21 8.14
N LEU A 97 -0.49 12.84 8.05
CA LEU A 97 0.19 13.04 6.77
C LEU A 97 0.65 11.72 6.16
N SER A 98 1.25 10.83 6.95
CA SER A 98 1.68 9.50 6.49
C SER A 98 0.49 8.69 5.95
N SER A 99 -0.66 8.75 6.63
CA SER A 99 -1.89 8.08 6.18
C SER A 99 -2.45 8.68 4.89
N LEU A 100 -2.44 10.01 4.74
CA LEU A 100 -2.86 10.64 3.48
C LEU A 100 -2.00 10.17 2.30
N LEU A 101 -0.67 10.15 2.49
CA LEU A 101 0.27 9.70 1.47
C LEU A 101 0.04 8.23 1.12
N MET A 102 -0.23 7.38 2.12
CA MET A 102 -0.63 5.99 1.88
C MET A 102 -1.96 5.88 1.14
N ALA A 103 -2.97 6.68 1.48
CA ALA A 103 -4.24 6.70 0.74
C ALA A 103 -4.04 7.07 -0.74
N ILE A 104 -3.11 7.99 -1.04
CA ILE A 104 -2.74 8.34 -2.42
C ILE A 104 -2.08 7.14 -3.12
N VAL A 105 -1.13 6.47 -2.47
CA VAL A 105 -0.46 5.26 -3.00
C VAL A 105 -1.47 4.15 -3.31
N MET A 106 -2.35 3.84 -2.36
CA MET A 106 -3.40 2.84 -2.54
C MET A 106 -4.40 3.28 -3.62
N GLY A 107 -4.71 4.58 -3.70
CA GLY A 107 -5.59 5.16 -4.71
C GLY A 107 -5.04 5.01 -6.12
N LEU A 108 -3.74 5.24 -6.32
CA LEU A 108 -3.07 5.02 -7.61
C LEU A 108 -3.11 3.54 -8.00
N SER A 109 -2.85 2.64 -7.05
CA SER A 109 -2.97 1.19 -7.26
C SER A 109 -4.40 0.79 -7.64
N PHE A 110 -5.40 1.31 -6.92
CA PHE A 110 -6.82 1.09 -7.20
C PHE A 110 -7.19 1.55 -8.61
N LEU A 111 -6.84 2.78 -8.99
CA LEU A 111 -7.13 3.32 -10.33
C LEU A 111 -6.45 2.52 -11.43
N TRP A 112 -5.23 2.03 -11.20
CA TRP A 112 -4.53 1.17 -12.15
C TRP A 112 -5.25 -0.17 -12.34
N ILE A 113 -5.71 -0.81 -11.25
CA ILE A 113 -6.51 -2.03 -11.33
C ILE A 113 -7.80 -1.78 -12.12
N VAL A 114 -8.52 -0.68 -11.85
CA VAL A 114 -9.72 -0.32 -12.63
C VAL A 114 -9.40 -0.14 -14.10
N ALA A 115 -8.34 0.60 -14.44
CA ALA A 115 -7.94 0.82 -15.84
C ALA A 115 -7.60 -0.50 -16.56
N THR A 116 -6.94 -1.43 -15.89
CA THR A 116 -6.64 -2.75 -16.44
C THR A 116 -7.90 -3.61 -16.60
N MET A 117 -8.83 -3.58 -15.63
CA MET A 117 -10.14 -4.24 -15.73
C MET A 117 -10.98 -3.71 -16.89
N VAL A 118 -11.07 -2.38 -17.07
CA VAL A 118 -11.84 -1.76 -18.16
C VAL A 118 -11.25 -2.10 -19.53
N SER A 119 -9.92 -2.14 -19.64
CA SER A 119 -9.26 -2.42 -20.91
C SER A 119 -9.25 -3.89 -21.33
N ARG A 120 -9.33 -4.84 -20.39
CA ARG A 120 -9.16 -6.28 -20.67
C ARG A 120 -10.29 -7.19 -20.17
N GLY A 121 -11.26 -6.62 -19.47
CA GLY A 121 -12.19 -7.39 -18.66
C GLY A 121 -11.55 -7.75 -17.31
N ALA A 122 -12.41 -7.91 -16.30
CA ALA A 122 -11.98 -8.31 -14.97
C ALA A 122 -11.61 -9.80 -14.96
N TYR A 123 -10.41 -10.12 -14.47
CA TYR A 123 -10.10 -11.49 -14.04
C TYR A 123 -10.37 -11.66 -12.53
N ALA A 124 -10.57 -12.90 -12.10
CA ALA A 124 -11.15 -13.24 -10.78
C ALA A 124 -10.37 -12.62 -9.60
N GLU A 125 -9.06 -12.44 -9.75
CA GLU A 125 -8.14 -11.91 -8.75
C GLU A 125 -8.23 -10.38 -8.59
N GLN A 126 -8.60 -9.64 -9.65
CA GLN A 126 -8.69 -8.18 -9.59
C GLN A 126 -9.82 -7.69 -8.70
N VAL A 127 -10.92 -8.45 -8.61
CA VAL A 127 -12.09 -8.07 -7.83
C VAL A 127 -11.78 -8.01 -6.33
N PRO A 128 -11.19 -9.06 -5.71
CA PRO A 128 -10.65 -8.97 -4.34
C PRO A 128 -9.64 -7.85 -4.16
N TRP A 129 -8.67 -7.69 -5.07
CA TRP A 129 -7.66 -6.63 -4.93
C TRP A 129 -8.29 -5.24 -4.90
N LEU A 130 -9.25 -4.99 -5.79
CA LEU A 130 -10.00 -3.74 -5.83
C LEU A 130 -10.79 -3.51 -4.53
N PHE A 131 -11.47 -4.55 -4.05
CA PHE A 131 -12.22 -4.52 -2.80
C PHE A 131 -11.32 -4.18 -1.62
N PHE A 132 -10.20 -4.89 -1.44
CA PHE A 132 -9.27 -4.65 -0.34
C PHE A 132 -8.63 -3.27 -0.42
N ASN A 133 -8.20 -2.83 -1.61
CA ASN A 133 -7.68 -1.47 -1.81
C ASN A 133 -8.68 -0.40 -1.40
N ALA A 134 -9.98 -0.57 -1.66
CA ALA A 134 -10.99 0.37 -1.19
C ALA A 134 -11.04 0.48 0.34
N PHE A 135 -10.96 -0.65 1.07
CA PHE A 135 -10.92 -0.63 2.54
C PHE A 135 -9.64 0.00 3.07
N TYR A 136 -8.50 -0.26 2.43
CA TYR A 136 -7.24 0.37 2.81
C TYR A 136 -7.29 1.88 2.62
N ILE A 137 -7.76 2.36 1.46
CA ILE A 137 -7.95 3.79 1.20
C ILE A 137 -8.87 4.39 2.26
N LEU A 138 -10.01 3.75 2.54
CA LEU A 138 -10.95 4.25 3.55
C LEU A 138 -10.32 4.33 4.94
N GLY A 139 -9.62 3.29 5.40
CA GLY A 139 -8.97 3.29 6.70
C GLY A 139 -7.87 4.35 6.81
N PHE A 140 -7.05 4.53 5.77
CA PHE A 140 -6.05 5.60 5.75
C PHE A 140 -6.68 7.00 5.71
N LEU A 141 -7.80 7.19 4.99
CA LEU A 141 -8.54 8.46 5.01
C LEU A 141 -9.16 8.74 6.38
N LEU A 142 -9.67 7.72 7.08
CA LEU A 142 -10.15 7.85 8.45
C LEU A 142 -9.03 8.33 9.39
N LEU A 143 -7.82 7.79 9.25
CA LEU A 143 -6.64 8.24 10.00
C LEU A 143 -6.25 9.68 9.63
N PHE A 144 -6.32 10.08 8.35
CA PHE A 144 -6.05 11.46 7.94
C PHE A 144 -7.06 12.45 8.53
N PHE A 145 -8.33 12.08 8.59
CA PHE A 145 -9.39 12.93 9.12
C PHE A 145 -9.60 12.81 10.64
N GLN A 146 -8.73 12.09 11.36
CA GLN A 146 -8.88 11.84 12.80
C GLN A 146 -9.02 13.13 13.64
N ASP A 147 -8.38 14.22 13.20
CA ASP A 147 -8.32 15.53 13.87
C ASP A 147 -9.44 16.50 13.48
N ARG A 148 -10.33 16.12 12.56
CA ARG A 148 -11.38 17.03 12.10
C ARG A 148 -12.46 17.20 13.17
N SER A 149 -12.92 18.43 13.36
CA SER A 149 -13.95 18.77 14.34
C SER A 149 -15.28 18.05 14.14
N TRP A 150 -15.57 17.60 12.92
CA TRP A 150 -16.76 16.79 12.61
C TRP A 150 -16.60 15.31 12.96
N ASN A 151 -15.40 14.82 13.28
CA ASN A 151 -15.17 13.44 13.67
C ASN A 151 -15.74 13.20 15.09
N PRO A 152 -16.77 12.35 15.26
CA PRO A 152 -17.36 12.10 16.57
C PRO A 152 -16.39 11.43 17.56
N PHE A 153 -15.26 10.90 17.09
CA PHE A 153 -14.24 10.25 17.91
C PHE A 153 -13.05 11.17 18.27
N VAL A 154 -13.12 12.47 17.98
CA VAL A 154 -12.00 13.41 18.21
C VAL A 154 -11.54 13.44 19.68
N GLU A 155 -12.47 13.31 20.63
CA GLU A 155 -12.17 13.25 22.07
C GLU A 155 -11.43 11.96 22.48
N ARG A 156 -11.50 10.92 21.64
CA ARG A 156 -10.86 9.60 21.87
C ARG A 156 -9.87 9.27 20.75
N ARG A 157 -9.17 10.29 20.24
CA ARG A 157 -8.26 10.18 19.09
C ARG A 157 -7.29 9.01 19.17
N GLU A 158 -6.54 8.86 20.26
CA GLU A 158 -5.54 7.78 20.41
C GLU A 158 -6.16 6.37 20.29
N ALA A 159 -7.33 6.17 20.89
CA ALA A 159 -8.06 4.91 20.83
C ALA A 159 -8.63 4.66 19.43
N PHE A 160 -9.20 5.71 18.81
CA PHE A 160 -9.69 5.64 17.43
C PHE A 160 -8.56 5.26 16.46
N THR A 161 -7.42 5.92 16.53
CA THR A 161 -6.24 5.64 15.71
C THR A 161 -5.74 4.22 15.90
N THR A 162 -5.64 3.76 17.16
CA THR A 162 -5.28 2.37 17.46
C THR A 162 -6.25 1.38 16.80
N VAL A 163 -7.56 1.61 16.96
CA VAL A 163 -8.60 0.72 16.41
C VAL A 163 -8.55 0.69 14.89
N VAL A 164 -8.38 1.84 14.23
CA VAL A 164 -8.30 1.89 12.76
C VAL A 164 -7.02 1.20 12.26
N LEU A 165 -5.87 1.41 12.91
CA LEU A 165 -4.61 0.73 12.55
C LEU A 165 -4.71 -0.80 12.74
N CYS A 166 -5.26 -1.26 13.86
CA CYS A 166 -5.50 -2.68 14.10
C CYS A 166 -6.51 -3.25 13.08
N GLY A 167 -7.57 -2.50 12.76
CA GLY A 167 -8.55 -2.87 11.74
C GLY A 167 -7.92 -3.03 10.37
N LEU A 168 -7.07 -2.08 9.95
CA LEU A 168 -6.28 -2.20 8.72
C LEU A 168 -5.37 -3.43 8.72
N GLY A 169 -4.75 -3.75 9.86
CA GLY A 169 -3.98 -4.99 10.04
C GLY A 169 -4.84 -6.25 9.86
N VAL A 170 -6.06 -6.28 10.40
CA VAL A 170 -7.00 -7.41 10.20
C VAL A 170 -7.44 -7.52 8.74
N VAL A 171 -7.75 -6.40 8.08
CA VAL A 171 -8.08 -6.38 6.65
C VAL A 171 -6.92 -6.94 5.83
N PHE A 172 -5.67 -6.59 6.18
CA PHE A 172 -4.47 -7.14 5.54
C PHE A 172 -4.36 -8.65 5.68
N LEU A 173 -4.60 -9.19 6.88
CA LEU A 173 -4.60 -10.63 7.09
C LEU A 173 -5.70 -11.33 6.26
N PHE A 174 -6.88 -10.72 6.18
CA PHE A 174 -7.98 -11.27 5.38
C PHE A 174 -7.67 -11.24 3.89
N ASP A 175 -7.08 -10.15 3.38
CA ASP A 175 -6.57 -10.04 2.01
C ASP A 175 -5.57 -11.13 1.67
N LEU A 176 -4.60 -11.37 2.56
CA LEU A 176 -3.60 -12.43 2.37
C LEU A 176 -4.23 -13.82 2.30
N VAL A 177 -5.20 -14.12 3.18
CA VAL A 177 -5.93 -15.41 3.17
C VAL A 177 -6.73 -15.57 1.88
N VAL A 178 -7.49 -14.55 1.48
CA VAL A 178 -8.32 -14.60 0.26
C VAL A 178 -7.44 -14.77 -0.98
N THR A 179 -6.37 -13.99 -1.08
CA THR A 179 -5.41 -14.09 -2.20
C THR A 179 -4.82 -15.51 -2.27
N ARG A 180 -4.41 -16.09 -1.13
CA ARG A 180 -3.84 -17.43 -1.10
C ARG A 180 -4.83 -18.53 -1.48
N LEU A 181 -6.09 -18.41 -1.08
CA LEU A 181 -7.15 -19.36 -1.46
C LEU A 181 -7.41 -19.33 -2.98
N LEU A 182 -7.35 -18.15 -3.60
CA LEU A 182 -7.53 -18.00 -5.04
C LEU A 182 -6.35 -18.61 -5.81
N GLU A 183 -5.12 -18.40 -5.34
CA GLU A 183 -3.92 -19.04 -5.92
C GLU A 183 -4.02 -20.58 -5.86
N GLN A 184 -4.47 -21.14 -4.74
CA GLN A 184 -4.62 -22.59 -4.59
C GLN A 184 -5.64 -23.18 -5.55
N ARG A 185 -6.78 -22.52 -5.74
CA ARG A 185 -7.83 -22.96 -6.69
C ARG A 185 -7.36 -22.96 -8.14
N ARG A 186 -6.34 -22.18 -8.48
CA ARG A 186 -5.75 -22.14 -9.82
C ARG A 186 -4.81 -23.32 -10.09
N ALA A 187 -4.21 -23.87 -9.04
CA ALA A 187 -3.24 -24.96 -9.15
C ALA A 187 -3.87 -26.36 -9.23
N THR A 188 -5.17 -26.46 -8.93
CA THR A 188 -5.98 -27.69 -8.96
C THR A 188 -6.88 -27.73 -10.18
#